data_AF-A0A497HX44-F1
#
_entry.id   AF-A0A497HX44-F1
#
_cell.length_a   1.000
_cell.length_b   1.000
_cell.length_c   1.000
_cell.angle_alpha   90.00
_cell.angle_beta   90.00
_cell.angle_gamma   90.00
#
_symmetry.space_group_name_H-M   'P 1'
#
loop_
_entity.id
_entity.type
_entity.pdbx_description
1 polymer ?
#
loop_
_entity_poly.entity_id
_entity_poly.type
_entity_poly.pdbx_seq_one_letter_code
_entity_poly.pdbx_strand_id
1 'polypeptide(L)'
;TCLMGAVESVYELRDCIDIYISSEEYSFYLYYWAEAINPICRILNENPDLSNEEIGKKIIEIIEENNKNLDYKEYITMSAIKTEKLDTLVENVNTFTEILLSNQNRDEIIDTCLESQSFGSSGMIKNLVDLYDLADRCSNIEGLEEVSRKVKELLKNTVIAEIHGKKHPNAWGISVYLGLYYGKEEAEDNLSDYEKSGLDFVCDTEWSSFLHELHSGYYEKLFGGLTKNLLSNSSFEEGENKPYGWAYTSREGVSFLWNEKNVYNGKYCISITNNDENNPYPNIWMQTLKVEKISKKLKLTAHIKSKNLKALNKNAKAAIYILFFDGDDNVIGFFTTPQDVIFYGTRDWTEVVALGEVPEGAAKIEIMAFMIGTGTAFFDDIKLYGSEKDKVMITTE
;
A
#
# COMPACT_ATOMS: atom_id res chain seq x y z
N THR A 1 -3.14 19.64 6.23
CA THR A 1 -2.09 18.76 5.67
C THR A 1 -2.68 17.38 5.45
N CYS A 2 -2.14 16.59 4.52
CA CYS A 2 -2.62 15.24 4.21
C CYS A 2 -2.32 14.25 5.35
N LEU A 3 -3.19 13.25 5.54
CA LEU A 3 -2.97 12.09 6.43
C LEU A 3 -2.71 12.44 7.91
N MET A 4 -2.97 13.68 8.33
CA MET A 4 -2.73 14.11 9.72
C MET A 4 -3.85 13.69 10.68
N GLY A 5 -4.96 13.14 10.17
CA GLY A 5 -6.03 12.54 10.97
C GLY A 5 -5.65 11.17 11.51
N ALA A 6 -4.39 10.93 11.86
CA ALA A 6 -3.90 9.68 12.44
C ALA A 6 -3.79 9.83 13.95
N VAL A 7 -4.23 8.84 14.72
CA VAL A 7 -4.26 8.87 16.19
C VAL A 7 -2.89 9.19 16.77
N GLU A 8 -1.82 8.70 16.15
CA GLU A 8 -0.44 9.00 16.53
C GLU A 8 -0.14 10.50 16.48
N SER A 9 -0.57 11.17 15.41
CA SER A 9 -0.34 12.61 15.20
C SER A 9 -1.17 13.46 16.16
N VAL A 10 -2.44 13.08 16.35
CA VAL A 10 -3.36 13.84 17.20
C VAL A 10 -3.01 13.66 18.68
N TYR A 11 -2.62 12.44 19.08
CA TYR A 11 -2.21 12.14 20.45
C TYR A 11 -0.95 12.90 20.84
N GLU A 12 0.07 12.91 19.99
CA GLU A 12 1.33 13.63 20.22
C GLU A 12 1.12 15.13 20.52
N LEU A 13 0.09 15.74 19.94
CA LEU A 13 -0.18 17.17 20.05
C LEU A 13 -1.28 17.53 21.05
N ARG A 14 -1.79 16.54 21.81
CA ARG A 14 -2.97 16.69 22.68
C ARG A 14 -2.82 17.77 23.75
N ASP A 15 -1.62 17.94 24.28
CA ASP A 15 -1.33 18.92 25.34
C ASP A 15 -1.12 20.36 24.81
N CYS A 16 -1.05 20.52 23.49
CA CYS A 16 -0.76 21.81 22.85
C CYS A 16 -2.00 22.46 22.20
N ILE A 17 -3.09 21.72 22.04
CA ILE A 17 -4.23 22.07 21.19
C ILE A 17 -5.51 21.61 21.88
N ASP A 18 -6.59 22.41 21.87
CA ASP A 18 -7.90 21.96 22.37
C ASP A 18 -8.70 21.17 21.31
N ILE A 19 -8.70 21.68 20.07
CA ILE A 19 -9.39 21.11 18.92
C ILE A 19 -8.42 20.95 17.75
N TYR A 20 -8.24 19.72 17.29
CA TYR A 20 -7.40 19.37 16.15
C TYR A 20 -8.26 19.23 14.88
N ILE A 21 -7.92 19.97 13.81
CA ILE A 21 -8.61 19.88 12.52
C ILE A 21 -7.72 19.15 11.53
N SER A 22 -8.20 18.03 10.98
CA SER A 22 -7.37 17.17 10.14
C SER A 22 -8.16 16.33 9.15
N SER A 23 -7.43 15.72 8.22
CA SER A 23 -7.95 14.83 7.19
C SER A 23 -7.27 13.47 7.32
N GLU A 24 -8.05 12.39 7.29
CA GLU A 24 -7.52 11.02 7.26
C GLU A 24 -6.90 10.70 5.90
N GLU A 25 -7.38 11.35 4.83
CA GLU A 25 -6.88 11.22 3.47
C GLU A 25 -6.08 12.46 3.03
N TYR A 26 -5.62 12.48 1.78
CA TYR A 26 -5.07 13.65 1.13
C TYR A 26 -5.96 14.88 1.26
N SER A 27 -5.39 15.96 1.81
CA SER A 27 -6.04 17.26 1.93
C SER A 27 -5.41 18.25 0.97
N PHE A 28 -5.99 18.39 -0.22
CA PHE A 28 -5.52 19.34 -1.23
C PHE A 28 -5.95 20.77 -0.91
N TYR A 29 -4.98 21.68 -0.78
CA TYR A 29 -5.24 23.09 -0.43
C TYR A 29 -6.23 23.78 -1.38
N LEU A 30 -6.02 23.63 -2.70
CA LEU A 30 -6.86 24.28 -3.72
C LEU A 30 -8.31 23.81 -3.71
N TYR A 31 -8.58 22.61 -3.20
CA TYR A 31 -9.93 22.06 -3.19
C TYR A 31 -10.61 22.31 -1.84
N TYR A 32 -9.94 22.01 -0.73
CA TYR A 32 -10.61 22.00 0.58
C TYR A 32 -10.48 23.30 1.35
N TRP A 33 -9.36 24.02 1.20
CA TRP A 33 -9.01 25.12 2.08
C TRP A 33 -9.16 26.49 1.43
N ALA A 34 -8.83 26.64 0.15
CA ALA A 34 -8.71 27.94 -0.52
C ALA A 34 -9.94 28.86 -0.30
N GLU A 35 -11.15 28.33 -0.50
CA GLU A 35 -12.40 29.08 -0.30
C GLU A 35 -12.88 29.09 1.15
N ALA A 36 -12.36 28.20 2.00
CA ALA A 36 -12.71 28.09 3.43
C ALA A 36 -11.95 29.08 4.32
N ILE A 37 -10.73 29.48 3.94
CA ILE A 37 -9.90 30.37 4.79
C ILE A 37 -10.60 31.70 5.11
N ASN A 38 -11.20 32.35 4.11
CA ASN A 38 -11.84 33.65 4.33
C ASN A 38 -13.04 33.56 5.31
N PRO A 39 -14.00 32.63 5.14
CA PRO A 39 -15.03 32.38 6.14
C PRO A 39 -14.50 32.02 7.53
N ILE A 40 -13.45 31.20 7.63
CA ILE A 40 -12.84 30.82 8.91
C ILE A 40 -12.26 32.06 9.61
N CYS A 41 -11.46 32.86 8.91
CA CYS A 41 -10.92 34.11 9.43
C CYS A 41 -12.02 35.07 9.91
N ARG A 42 -13.16 35.12 9.21
CA ARG A 42 -14.31 35.93 9.62
C ARG A 42 -14.89 35.44 10.94
N ILE A 43 -15.11 34.13 11.10
CA ILE A 43 -15.63 33.57 12.35
C ILE A 43 -14.70 33.89 13.51
N LEU A 44 -13.39 33.71 13.32
CA LEU A 44 -12.38 34.01 14.35
C LEU A 44 -12.36 35.50 14.75
N ASN A 45 -12.58 36.42 13.81
CA ASN A 45 -12.58 37.86 14.08
C ASN A 45 -13.90 38.38 14.67
N GLU A 46 -15.03 37.88 14.20
CA GLU A 46 -16.35 38.41 14.54
C GLU A 46 -16.98 37.73 15.76
N ASN A 47 -16.49 36.55 16.16
CA ASN A 47 -17.09 35.74 17.22
C ASN A 47 -16.05 35.32 18.28
N PRO A 48 -15.41 36.28 18.97
CA PRO A 48 -14.34 35.98 19.94
C PRO A 48 -14.82 35.19 21.16
N ASP A 49 -16.14 35.15 21.41
CA ASP A 49 -16.74 34.47 22.56
C ASP A 49 -17.17 33.03 22.26
N LEU A 50 -17.05 32.56 21.00
CA LEU A 50 -17.34 31.15 20.69
C LEU A 50 -16.30 30.25 21.35
N SER A 51 -16.77 29.12 21.88
CA SER A 51 -15.86 28.10 22.37
C SER A 51 -15.05 27.50 21.23
N ASN A 52 -13.85 26.99 21.54
CA ASN A 52 -13.02 26.29 20.56
C ASN A 52 -13.78 25.10 19.92
N GLU A 53 -14.65 24.43 20.68
CA GLU A 53 -15.52 23.36 20.19
C GLU A 53 -16.51 23.84 19.11
N GLU A 54 -17.17 24.99 19.34
CA GLU A 54 -18.08 25.58 18.37
C GLU A 54 -17.33 26.09 17.12
N ILE A 55 -16.14 26.66 17.30
CA ILE A 55 -15.27 27.07 16.18
C ILE A 55 -14.89 25.84 15.35
N GLY A 56 -14.49 24.74 15.99
CA GLY A 56 -14.13 23.49 15.31
C GLY A 56 -15.27 22.94 14.45
N LYS A 57 -16.47 22.83 15.03
CA LYS A 57 -17.68 22.41 14.29
C LYS A 57 -17.97 23.32 13.09
N LYS A 58 -17.89 24.64 13.28
CA LYS A 58 -18.11 25.62 12.21
C LYS A 58 -17.07 25.53 11.09
N ILE A 59 -15.81 25.21 11.40
CA ILE A 59 -14.77 24.99 10.39
C ILE A 59 -15.17 23.82 9.48
N ILE A 60 -15.62 22.71 10.07
CA ILE A 60 -16.07 21.55 9.30
C ILE A 60 -17.30 21.88 8.43
N GLU A 61 -18.29 22.60 8.97
CA GLU A 61 -19.46 23.07 8.21
C GLU A 61 -19.07 23.97 7.03
N ILE A 62 -18.11 24.89 7.22
CA ILE A 62 -17.58 25.75 6.14
C ILE A 62 -16.92 24.91 5.06
N ILE A 63 -16.06 23.97 5.45
CA ILE A 63 -15.36 23.11 4.50
C ILE A 63 -16.38 22.30 3.71
N GLU A 64 -17.41 21.74 4.36
CA GLU A 64 -18.49 21.01 3.67
C GLU A 64 -19.17 21.89 2.62
N GLU A 65 -19.70 23.05 3.04
CA GLU A 65 -20.44 23.98 2.18
C GLU A 65 -19.64 24.40 0.95
N ASN A 66 -18.38 24.78 1.17
CA ASN A 66 -17.51 25.24 0.09
C ASN A 66 -17.16 24.14 -0.92
N ASN A 67 -17.25 22.87 -0.51
CA ASN A 67 -16.93 21.73 -1.35
C ASN A 67 -18.17 21.08 -2.00
N LYS A 68 -19.40 21.50 -1.67
CA LYS A 68 -20.64 20.83 -2.12
C LYS A 68 -20.75 20.62 -3.64
N ASN A 69 -20.16 21.52 -4.43
CA ASN A 69 -20.24 21.50 -5.89
C ASN A 69 -18.95 21.06 -6.59
N LEU A 70 -17.93 20.62 -5.85
CA LEU A 70 -16.66 20.17 -6.43
C LEU A 70 -16.65 18.65 -6.63
N ASP A 71 -16.08 18.20 -7.75
CA ASP A 71 -15.92 16.76 -8.03
C ASP A 71 -15.06 16.05 -6.96
N TYR A 72 -14.11 16.77 -6.35
CA TYR A 72 -13.21 16.24 -5.32
C TYR A 72 -13.86 16.06 -3.95
N LYS A 73 -15.12 16.50 -3.76
CA LYS A 73 -15.86 16.24 -2.52
C LYS A 73 -16.04 14.76 -2.24
N GLU A 74 -15.98 13.92 -3.28
CA GLU A 74 -16.12 12.48 -3.15
C GLU A 74 -15.00 11.84 -2.31
N TYR A 75 -13.87 12.53 -2.13
CA TYR A 75 -12.67 12.05 -1.45
C TYR A 75 -12.38 12.75 -0.10
N ILE A 76 -13.23 13.69 0.32
CA ILE A 76 -13.00 14.43 1.58
C ILE A 76 -13.13 13.49 2.79
N THR A 77 -12.39 13.79 3.88
CA THR A 77 -12.38 13.02 5.16
C THR A 77 -11.99 13.94 6.33
N MET A 78 -12.58 15.14 6.40
CA MET A 78 -12.16 16.17 7.35
C MET A 78 -12.87 16.04 8.70
N SER A 79 -12.15 16.16 9.80
CA SER A 79 -12.68 16.02 11.15
C SER A 79 -12.18 17.13 12.09
N ALA A 80 -13.00 17.42 13.10
CA ALA A 80 -12.64 18.20 14.28
C ALA A 80 -12.58 17.29 15.50
N ILE A 81 -11.44 17.25 16.17
CA ILE A 81 -11.12 16.28 17.22
C ILE A 81 -10.84 17.00 18.53
N LYS A 82 -11.49 16.58 19.61
CA LYS A 82 -11.34 17.13 20.94
C LYS A 82 -10.23 16.41 21.72
N THR A 83 -9.12 17.10 21.95
CA THR A 83 -7.88 16.48 22.46
C THR A 83 -7.96 16.04 23.92
N GLU A 84 -8.74 16.74 24.77
CA GLU A 84 -8.95 16.39 26.18
C GLU A 84 -9.55 14.98 26.39
N LYS A 85 -10.07 14.34 25.33
CA LYS A 85 -10.63 12.98 25.38
C LYS A 85 -9.63 11.90 24.98
N LEU A 86 -8.46 12.28 24.46
CA LEU A 86 -7.55 11.35 23.82
C LEU A 86 -6.87 10.40 24.80
N ASP A 87 -6.51 10.81 26.02
CA ASP A 87 -5.91 9.88 27.00
C ASP A 87 -6.85 8.71 27.30
N THR A 88 -8.15 9.00 27.48
CA THR A 88 -9.16 7.96 27.72
C THR A 88 -9.35 7.08 26.49
N LEU A 89 -9.33 7.67 25.29
CA LEU A 89 -9.42 6.92 24.04
C LEU A 89 -8.22 5.98 23.89
N VAL A 90 -6.99 6.50 24.03
CA VAL A 90 -5.76 5.74 23.82
C VAL A 90 -5.58 4.64 24.86
N GLU A 91 -5.95 4.84 26.12
CA GLU A 91 -5.98 3.77 27.12
C GLU A 91 -6.89 2.60 26.69
N ASN A 92 -8.03 2.90 26.07
CA ASN A 92 -8.95 1.87 25.57
C ASN A 92 -8.51 1.26 24.24
N VAL A 93 -7.83 2.03 23.39
CA VAL A 93 -7.14 1.49 22.21
C VAL A 93 -6.03 0.54 22.65
N ASN A 94 -5.27 0.85 23.71
CA ASN A 94 -4.29 -0.08 24.25
C ASN A 94 -4.96 -1.37 24.75
N THR A 95 -6.04 -1.26 25.51
CA THR A 95 -6.81 -2.44 25.96
C THR A 95 -7.31 -3.27 24.76
N PHE A 96 -7.79 -2.60 23.70
CA PHE A 96 -8.18 -3.26 22.45
C PHE A 96 -7.00 -4.01 21.82
N THR A 97 -5.82 -3.39 21.82
CA THR A 97 -4.57 -3.93 21.28
C THR A 97 -4.08 -5.17 22.03
N GLU A 98 -4.09 -5.14 23.35
CA GLU A 98 -3.72 -6.29 24.19
C GLU A 98 -4.65 -7.49 23.94
N ILE A 99 -5.94 -7.23 23.72
CA ILE A 99 -6.88 -8.29 23.37
C ILE A 99 -6.63 -8.78 21.94
N LEU A 100 -6.39 -7.91 20.96
CA LEU A 100 -6.01 -8.31 19.59
C LEU A 100 -4.77 -9.23 19.59
N LEU A 101 -3.75 -8.88 20.38
CA LEU A 101 -2.51 -9.65 20.52
C LEU A 101 -2.72 -11.06 21.08
N SER A 102 -3.58 -11.18 22.09
CA SER A 102 -3.84 -12.44 22.80
C SER A 102 -4.93 -13.31 22.14
N ASN A 103 -5.70 -12.75 21.21
CA ASN A 103 -6.80 -13.43 20.55
C ASN A 103 -6.31 -14.54 19.61
N GLN A 104 -7.01 -15.68 19.63
CA GLN A 104 -6.67 -16.87 18.84
C GLN A 104 -7.17 -16.77 17.38
N ASN A 105 -8.12 -15.89 17.08
CA ASN A 105 -8.72 -15.70 15.75
C ASN A 105 -7.85 -14.82 14.84
N ARG A 106 -6.54 -15.10 14.80
CA ARG A 106 -5.52 -14.27 14.14
C ARG A 106 -5.79 -14.04 12.66
N ASP A 107 -6.22 -15.07 11.93
CA ASP A 107 -6.55 -14.97 10.50
C ASP A 107 -7.71 -14.00 10.24
N GLU A 108 -8.73 -14.01 11.09
CA GLU A 108 -9.92 -13.15 10.98
C GLU A 108 -9.58 -11.70 11.34
N ILE A 109 -8.68 -11.49 12.31
CA ILE A 109 -8.16 -10.16 12.65
C ILE A 109 -7.37 -9.57 11.46
N ILE A 110 -6.52 -10.37 10.82
CA ILE A 110 -5.77 -9.94 9.63
C ILE A 110 -6.74 -9.55 8.50
N ASP A 111 -7.75 -10.39 8.22
CA ASP A 111 -8.76 -10.08 7.18
C ASP A 111 -9.52 -8.79 7.53
N THR A 112 -9.92 -8.64 8.78
CA THR A 112 -10.60 -7.44 9.26
C THR A 112 -9.75 -6.19 9.04
N CYS A 113 -8.46 -6.22 9.42
CA CYS A 113 -7.53 -5.11 9.19
C CYS A 113 -7.40 -4.76 7.69
N LEU A 114 -7.41 -5.76 6.81
CA LEU A 114 -7.32 -5.56 5.36
C LEU A 114 -8.63 -5.04 4.76
N GLU A 115 -9.78 -5.37 5.34
CA GLU A 115 -11.10 -4.95 4.85
C GLU A 115 -11.56 -3.61 5.40
N SER A 116 -10.93 -3.13 6.47
CA SER A 116 -11.18 -1.80 7.03
C SER A 116 -10.93 -0.69 6.01
N GLN A 117 -11.72 0.37 6.11
CA GLN A 117 -11.55 1.61 5.37
C GLN A 117 -10.12 2.11 5.56
N SER A 118 -9.42 2.36 4.46
CA SER A 118 -8.02 2.77 4.45
C SER A 118 -7.83 4.07 3.69
N PHE A 119 -6.72 4.73 3.99
CA PHE A 119 -6.36 6.04 3.46
C PHE A 119 -4.90 6.07 2.99
N GLY A 120 -4.55 7.04 2.13
CA GLY A 120 -3.23 7.14 1.51
C GLY A 120 -3.06 6.28 0.26
N SER A 121 -4.18 5.80 -0.32
CA SER A 121 -4.24 4.72 -1.32
C SER A 121 -3.63 5.02 -2.71
N SER A 122 -3.12 6.24 -2.97
CA SER A 122 -2.54 6.57 -4.29
C SER A 122 -1.15 6.00 -4.55
N GLY A 123 -0.59 5.19 -3.65
CA GLY A 123 0.62 4.42 -3.90
C GLY A 123 0.82 3.36 -2.82
N MET A 124 0.62 2.08 -3.13
CA MET A 124 1.01 0.87 -2.35
C MET A 124 0.75 0.80 -0.84
N ILE A 125 0.00 1.73 -0.29
CA ILE A 125 0.01 2.03 1.12
C ILE A 125 -1.37 1.69 1.69
N LYS A 126 -1.45 0.66 2.53
CA LYS A 126 -2.46 0.58 3.60
C LYS A 126 -1.78 0.96 4.90
N ASN A 127 -1.35 2.21 4.97
CA ASN A 127 -0.60 2.69 6.12
C ASN A 127 -1.55 3.15 7.19
N LEU A 128 -2.72 3.66 6.84
CA LEU A 128 -3.68 4.18 7.80
C LEU A 128 -5.04 3.53 7.54
N VAL A 129 -5.65 3.01 8.60
CA VAL A 129 -7.02 2.50 8.59
C VAL A 129 -7.89 3.30 9.53
N ASP A 130 -9.16 3.47 9.19
CA ASP A 130 -10.14 4.11 10.07
C ASP A 130 -10.29 3.31 11.36
N LEU A 131 -10.04 3.95 12.51
CA LEU A 131 -10.01 3.28 13.81
C LEU A 131 -11.42 2.87 14.27
N TYR A 132 -12.46 3.60 13.86
CA TYR A 132 -13.84 3.24 14.19
C TYR A 132 -14.30 2.04 13.36
N ASP A 133 -14.06 2.04 12.05
CA ASP A 133 -14.42 0.94 11.15
C ASP A 133 -13.66 -0.33 11.52
N LEU A 134 -12.37 -0.23 11.88
CA LEU A 134 -11.60 -1.34 12.43
C LEU A 134 -12.26 -1.92 13.68
N ALA A 135 -12.56 -1.06 14.67
CA ALA A 135 -13.23 -1.51 15.89
C ALA A 135 -14.61 -2.12 15.60
N ASP A 136 -15.40 -1.52 14.69
CA ASP A 136 -16.73 -2.00 14.29
C ASP A 136 -16.67 -3.40 13.69
N ARG A 137 -15.76 -3.65 12.76
CA ARG A 137 -15.58 -4.97 12.16
C ARG A 137 -15.10 -5.99 13.18
N CYS A 138 -14.12 -5.62 14.00
CA CYS A 138 -13.61 -6.47 15.09
C CYS A 138 -14.70 -6.84 16.11
N SER A 139 -15.79 -6.08 16.22
CA SER A 139 -16.90 -6.43 17.13
C SER A 139 -17.65 -7.70 16.75
N ASN A 140 -17.39 -8.28 15.55
CA ASN A 140 -17.92 -9.58 15.14
C ASN A 140 -16.98 -10.75 15.45
N ILE A 141 -15.76 -10.47 15.94
CA ILE A 141 -14.78 -11.49 16.29
C ILE A 141 -14.95 -11.85 17.77
N GLU A 142 -15.01 -13.14 18.07
CA GLU A 142 -15.18 -13.64 19.43
C GLU A 142 -14.11 -13.05 20.38
N GLY A 143 -14.58 -12.42 21.46
CA GLY A 143 -13.75 -11.83 22.51
C GLY A 143 -13.41 -10.35 22.30
N LEU A 144 -13.79 -9.74 21.18
CA LEU A 144 -13.52 -8.31 20.89
C LEU A 144 -14.76 -7.41 21.01
N GLU A 145 -15.95 -7.97 21.24
CA GLU A 145 -17.24 -7.28 21.13
C GLU A 145 -17.32 -6.05 22.03
N GLU A 146 -17.01 -6.23 23.31
CA GLU A 146 -17.17 -5.18 24.34
C GLU A 146 -16.10 -4.09 24.22
N VAL A 147 -14.85 -4.48 23.97
CA VAL A 147 -13.74 -3.53 23.84
C VAL A 147 -13.88 -2.69 22.56
N SER A 148 -14.28 -3.33 21.44
CA SER A 148 -14.62 -2.65 20.20
C SER A 148 -15.75 -1.65 20.37
N ARG A 149 -16.83 -2.03 21.07
CA ARG A 149 -17.95 -1.14 21.39
C ARG A 149 -17.48 0.10 22.14
N LYS A 150 -16.59 -0.08 23.13
CA LYS A 150 -16.06 1.02 23.95
C LYS A 150 -15.17 1.97 23.15
N VAL A 151 -14.27 1.46 22.30
CA VAL A 151 -13.45 2.30 21.39
C VAL A 151 -14.35 3.15 20.49
N LYS A 152 -15.39 2.55 19.89
CA LYS A 152 -16.35 3.28 19.04
C LYS A 152 -17.10 4.39 19.77
N GLU A 153 -17.53 4.14 21.00
CA GLU A 153 -18.21 5.14 21.83
C GLU A 153 -17.27 6.31 22.19
N LEU A 154 -16.01 6.01 22.52
CA LEU A 154 -15.01 7.02 22.82
C LEU A 154 -14.66 7.86 21.58
N LEU A 155 -14.53 7.23 20.41
CA LEU A 155 -14.32 7.94 19.14
C LEU A 155 -15.45 8.91 18.84
N LYS A 156 -16.72 8.49 18.98
CA LYS A 156 -17.88 9.38 18.79
C LYS A 156 -17.90 10.59 19.73
N ASN A 157 -17.33 10.46 20.92
CA ASN A 157 -17.22 11.56 21.88
C ASN A 157 -15.98 12.44 21.65
N THR A 158 -14.98 11.90 20.93
CA THR A 158 -13.70 12.55 20.65
C THR A 158 -13.78 13.34 19.33
N VAL A 159 -14.43 12.79 18.31
CA VAL A 159 -14.68 13.43 17.02
C VAL A 159 -15.99 14.21 17.08
N ILE A 160 -15.90 15.53 17.18
CA ILE A 160 -17.05 16.41 17.47
C ILE A 160 -17.76 16.91 16.20
N ALA A 161 -17.09 16.82 15.05
CA ALA A 161 -17.65 17.04 13.72
C ALA A 161 -16.77 16.31 12.70
N GLU A 162 -17.39 15.77 11.66
CA GLU A 162 -16.72 14.99 10.62
C GLU A 162 -17.52 15.12 9.32
N ILE A 163 -16.81 15.14 8.19
CA ILE A 163 -17.38 15.03 6.86
C ILE A 163 -16.53 14.12 5.99
N HIS A 164 -17.20 13.22 5.28
CA HIS A 164 -16.57 12.38 4.29
C HIS A 164 -17.33 12.29 2.98
N GLY A 165 -16.57 12.02 1.93
CA GLY A 165 -17.09 11.76 0.61
C GLY A 165 -17.45 10.29 0.41
N LYS A 166 -18.28 10.02 -0.60
CA LYS A 166 -18.75 8.64 -0.90
C LYS A 166 -17.64 7.65 -1.29
N LYS A 167 -16.40 8.08 -1.55
CA LYS A 167 -15.25 7.20 -1.76
C LYS A 167 -14.65 6.68 -0.46
N HIS A 168 -15.00 7.28 0.66
CA HIS A 168 -14.63 6.87 2.02
C HIS A 168 -15.88 6.74 2.89
N PRO A 169 -16.83 5.83 2.55
CA PRO A 169 -18.14 5.75 3.20
C PRO A 169 -18.10 5.31 4.67
N ASN A 170 -16.96 4.81 5.14
CA ASN A 170 -16.74 4.40 6.53
C ASN A 170 -15.61 5.21 7.18
N ALA A 171 -15.42 6.46 6.78
CA ALA A 171 -14.54 7.38 7.49
C ALA A 171 -15.26 7.98 8.71
N TRP A 172 -14.54 8.07 9.82
CA TRP A 172 -15.01 8.52 11.13
C TRP A 172 -14.05 9.54 11.77
N GLY A 173 -13.03 9.97 11.04
CA GLY A 173 -12.24 11.16 11.34
C GLY A 173 -10.94 10.90 12.08
N ILE A 174 -10.66 9.67 12.51
CA ILE A 174 -9.38 9.26 13.13
C ILE A 174 -8.98 7.88 12.59
N SER A 175 -7.81 7.85 11.97
CA SER A 175 -7.14 6.67 11.47
C SER A 175 -6.02 6.19 12.40
N VAL A 176 -5.49 4.99 12.19
CA VAL A 176 -4.36 4.41 12.93
C VAL A 176 -3.40 3.68 11.99
N TYR A 177 -2.10 3.69 12.30
CA TYR A 177 -1.08 3.09 11.45
C TYR A 177 -1.12 1.56 11.45
N LEU A 178 -1.16 0.92 10.27
CA LEU A 178 -0.96 -0.54 10.14
C LEU A 178 0.32 -0.92 9.41
N GLY A 179 0.86 -0.04 8.56
CA GLY A 179 2.11 -0.31 7.83
C GLY A 179 2.13 -1.60 7.02
N LEU A 180 0.99 -2.03 6.46
CA LEU A 180 0.93 -3.26 5.65
C LEU A 180 1.37 -2.97 4.22
N TYR A 181 2.61 -3.34 3.89
CA TYR A 181 3.20 -3.22 2.55
C TYR A 181 3.24 -4.59 1.85
N TYR A 182 3.35 -4.59 0.51
CA TYR A 182 3.57 -5.84 -0.22
C TYR A 182 5.01 -6.38 -0.06
N GLY A 183 5.98 -5.50 0.19
CA GLY A 183 7.37 -5.84 0.46
C GLY A 183 7.63 -6.04 1.95
N LYS A 184 8.13 -7.22 2.33
CA LYS A 184 8.38 -7.55 3.74
C LYS A 184 9.50 -6.71 4.34
N GLU A 185 10.61 -6.55 3.62
CA GLU A 185 11.76 -5.76 4.08
C GLU A 185 11.37 -4.28 4.31
N GLU A 186 10.64 -3.69 3.37
CA GLU A 186 10.17 -2.30 3.50
C GLU A 186 9.20 -2.12 4.69
N ALA A 187 8.33 -3.10 4.96
CA ALA A 187 7.48 -3.04 6.14
C ALA A 187 8.26 -3.17 7.45
N GLU A 188 9.25 -4.06 7.50
CA GLU A 188 10.13 -4.22 8.66
C GLU A 188 10.94 -2.95 8.94
N ASP A 189 11.47 -2.31 7.89
CA ASP A 189 12.20 -1.04 8.00
C ASP A 189 11.27 0.08 8.52
N ASN A 190 10.08 0.24 7.93
CA ASN A 190 9.12 1.26 8.36
C ASN A 190 8.60 1.02 9.78
N LEU A 191 8.35 -0.24 10.16
CA LEU A 191 7.96 -0.58 11.54
C LEU A 191 9.10 -0.25 12.51
N SER A 192 10.35 -0.50 12.13
CA SER A 192 11.50 -0.11 12.96
C SER A 192 11.62 1.40 13.14
N ASP A 193 11.35 2.19 12.10
CA ASP A 193 11.32 3.65 12.20
C ASP A 193 10.14 4.14 13.04
N TYR A 194 8.97 3.51 12.93
CA TYR A 194 7.79 3.78 13.75
C TYR A 194 8.08 3.55 15.24
N GLU A 195 8.73 2.44 15.60
CA GLU A 195 9.14 2.15 16.99
C GLU A 195 10.15 3.15 17.55
N LYS A 196 11.08 3.60 16.69
CA LYS A 196 12.11 4.58 17.08
C LYS A 196 11.63 6.02 17.06
N SER A 197 10.40 6.28 16.61
CA SER A 197 9.85 7.63 16.47
C SER A 197 9.79 8.38 17.81
N GLY A 198 9.61 7.64 18.91
CA GLY A 198 9.42 8.23 20.24
C GLY A 198 8.07 8.93 20.42
N LEU A 199 7.11 8.69 19.52
CA LEU A 199 5.74 9.21 19.64
C LEU A 199 5.07 8.64 20.88
N ASP A 200 4.26 9.47 21.55
CA ASP A 200 3.58 9.08 22.78
C ASP A 200 2.67 7.86 22.56
N PHE A 201 1.94 7.79 21.43
CA PHE A 201 1.05 6.66 21.14
C PHE A 201 1.82 5.33 21.02
N VAL A 202 3.04 5.38 20.48
CA VAL A 202 3.91 4.22 20.35
C VAL A 202 4.46 3.80 21.72
N CYS A 203 4.70 4.77 22.61
CA CYS A 203 5.25 4.52 23.95
C CYS A 203 4.17 4.06 24.96
N ASP A 204 2.95 4.56 24.82
CA ASP A 204 1.85 4.37 25.77
C ASP A 204 0.93 3.19 25.39
N THR A 205 1.21 2.51 24.28
CA THR A 205 0.41 1.38 23.81
C THR A 205 1.27 0.21 23.33
N GLU A 206 0.68 -0.99 23.31
CA GLU A 206 1.26 -2.19 22.72
C GLU A 206 1.04 -2.26 21.19
N TRP A 207 0.77 -1.12 20.54
CA TRP A 207 0.40 -1.12 19.11
C TRP A 207 1.55 -1.62 18.24
N SER A 208 2.80 -1.24 18.53
CA SER A 208 3.98 -1.76 17.82
C SER A 208 4.12 -3.29 17.97
N SER A 209 3.91 -3.83 19.17
CA SER A 209 3.86 -5.27 19.42
C SER A 209 2.78 -5.94 18.56
N PHE A 210 1.59 -5.34 18.49
CA PHE A 210 0.52 -5.82 17.61
C PHE A 210 0.89 -5.78 16.13
N LEU A 211 1.57 -4.71 15.67
CA LEU A 211 2.02 -4.61 14.29
C LEU A 211 3.01 -5.73 13.92
N HIS A 212 3.94 -6.11 14.78
CA HIS A 212 4.82 -7.27 14.52
C HIS A 212 4.04 -8.56 14.31
N GLU A 213 3.10 -8.83 15.21
CA GLU A 213 2.24 -10.01 15.16
C GLU A 213 1.30 -10.01 13.95
N LEU A 214 0.77 -8.85 13.59
CA LEU A 214 -0.06 -8.63 12.41
C LEU A 214 0.76 -8.83 11.13
N HIS A 215 1.94 -8.23 11.02
CA HIS A 215 2.82 -8.31 9.86
C HIS A 215 3.31 -9.72 9.64
N SER A 216 3.79 -10.39 10.70
CA SER A 216 4.20 -11.79 10.64
C SER A 216 3.07 -12.68 10.12
N GLY A 217 1.88 -12.57 10.71
CA GLY A 217 0.71 -13.34 10.28
C GLY A 217 0.24 -12.99 8.88
N TYR A 218 0.25 -11.69 8.49
CA TYR A 218 -0.07 -11.23 7.16
C TYR A 218 0.88 -11.82 6.11
N TYR A 219 2.19 -11.78 6.36
CA TYR A 219 3.17 -12.34 5.45
C TYR A 219 3.17 -13.86 5.45
N GLU A 220 2.87 -14.52 6.55
CA GLU A 220 2.62 -15.96 6.57
C GLU A 220 1.35 -16.31 5.77
N LYS A 221 0.29 -15.54 5.89
CA LYS A 221 -0.96 -15.74 5.12
C LYS A 221 -0.76 -15.49 3.64
N LEU A 222 0.01 -14.46 3.29
CA LEU A 222 0.36 -14.15 1.91
C LEU A 222 1.38 -15.14 1.32
N PHE A 223 2.39 -15.55 2.09
CA PHE A 223 3.60 -16.20 1.58
C PHE A 223 3.88 -17.60 2.16
N GLY A 224 3.34 -17.95 3.33
CA GLY A 224 3.61 -19.19 4.06
C GLY A 224 3.10 -20.46 3.37
N GLY A 225 2.19 -20.34 2.41
CA GLY A 225 1.77 -21.43 1.51
C GLY A 225 2.38 -21.39 0.12
N LEU A 226 3.32 -20.48 -0.15
CA LEU A 226 3.90 -20.22 -1.47
C LEU A 226 5.33 -20.80 -1.57
N THR A 227 5.45 -22.12 -1.65
CA THR A 227 6.76 -22.80 -1.43
C THR A 227 7.54 -23.09 -2.71
N LYS A 228 6.86 -23.24 -3.86
CA LYS A 228 7.50 -23.62 -5.12
C LYS A 228 7.50 -22.46 -6.10
N ASN A 229 8.70 -22.02 -6.46
CA ASN A 229 8.88 -21.15 -7.61
C ASN A 229 8.48 -21.89 -8.89
N LEU A 230 7.62 -21.25 -9.67
CA LEU A 230 7.03 -21.77 -10.90
C LEU A 230 7.88 -21.43 -12.14
N LEU A 231 8.84 -20.52 -12.01
CA LEU A 231 9.74 -20.13 -13.09
C LEU A 231 10.97 -21.03 -13.14
N SER A 232 11.37 -21.40 -14.35
CA SER A 232 12.66 -22.03 -14.61
C SER A 232 13.76 -20.97 -14.61
N ASN A 233 14.91 -21.31 -14.00
CA ASN A 233 16.10 -20.46 -14.02
C ASN A 233 15.81 -18.99 -13.64
N SER A 234 15.06 -18.79 -12.56
CA SER A 234 14.63 -17.48 -12.05
C SER A 234 15.76 -16.57 -11.58
N SER A 235 16.87 -17.16 -11.17
CA SER A 235 18.09 -16.46 -10.76
C SER A 235 19.07 -16.29 -11.93
N PHE A 236 18.70 -16.73 -13.14
CA PHE A 236 19.51 -16.59 -14.34
C PHE A 236 20.89 -17.25 -14.29
N GLU A 237 21.11 -18.25 -13.46
CA GLU A 237 22.44 -18.87 -13.28
C GLU A 237 22.78 -19.94 -14.33
N GLU A 238 21.80 -20.35 -15.14
CA GLU A 238 21.94 -21.42 -16.12
C GLU A 238 21.79 -20.90 -17.56
N GLY A 239 22.66 -21.35 -18.47
CA GLY A 239 22.62 -20.97 -19.88
C GLY A 239 23.98 -21.03 -20.56
N GLU A 240 24.04 -20.63 -21.83
CA GLU A 240 25.29 -20.53 -22.60
C GLU A 240 25.51 -19.10 -23.11
N ASN A 241 24.61 -18.62 -23.99
CA ASN A 241 24.68 -17.28 -24.58
C ASN A 241 23.57 -16.35 -24.06
N LYS A 242 22.58 -16.93 -23.39
CA LYS A 242 21.43 -16.26 -22.75
C LYS A 242 20.90 -17.18 -21.64
N PRO A 243 20.16 -16.65 -20.65
CA PRO A 243 19.60 -17.49 -19.60
C PRO A 243 18.61 -18.51 -20.19
N TYR A 244 18.78 -19.77 -19.81
CA TYR A 244 17.87 -20.86 -20.19
C TYR A 244 16.42 -20.52 -19.81
N GLY A 245 15.45 -20.85 -20.67
CA GLY A 245 14.03 -20.61 -20.43
C GLY A 245 13.54 -19.16 -20.63
N TRP A 246 14.45 -18.21 -20.85
CA TRP A 246 14.11 -16.80 -21.05
C TRP A 246 14.34 -16.35 -22.51
N ALA A 247 13.43 -15.52 -22.98
CA ALA A 247 13.44 -14.93 -24.31
C ALA A 247 13.38 -13.40 -24.23
N TYR A 248 13.74 -12.74 -25.32
CA TYR A 248 13.55 -11.30 -25.49
C TYR A 248 13.28 -11.01 -26.97
N THR A 249 12.66 -9.88 -27.24
CA THR A 249 12.44 -9.42 -28.61
C THR A 249 13.50 -8.38 -28.97
N SER A 250 14.41 -8.74 -29.88
CA SER A 250 15.45 -7.82 -30.34
C SER A 250 14.85 -6.59 -31.03
N ARG A 251 15.30 -5.40 -30.65
CA ARG A 251 14.97 -4.14 -31.30
C ARG A 251 16.25 -3.34 -31.56
N GLU A 252 16.27 -2.60 -32.65
CA GLU A 252 17.36 -1.67 -32.94
C GLU A 252 17.47 -0.62 -31.82
N GLY A 253 18.70 -0.25 -31.44
CA GLY A 253 18.95 0.72 -30.37
C GLY A 253 18.80 0.20 -28.93
N VAL A 254 18.38 -1.07 -28.76
CA VAL A 254 18.16 -1.70 -27.44
C VAL A 254 19.05 -2.93 -27.28
N SER A 255 19.75 -2.99 -26.15
CA SER A 255 20.61 -4.11 -25.77
C SER A 255 19.97 -4.93 -24.66
N PHE A 256 19.91 -6.24 -24.86
CA PHE A 256 19.49 -7.23 -23.87
C PHE A 256 20.70 -8.08 -23.52
N LEU A 257 21.12 -8.07 -22.26
CA LEU A 257 22.34 -8.76 -21.84
C LEU A 257 22.07 -9.68 -20.66
N TRP A 258 22.65 -10.87 -20.73
CA TRP A 258 22.91 -11.73 -19.58
C TRP A 258 24.24 -11.27 -18.96
N ASN A 259 24.18 -10.72 -17.75
CA ASN A 259 25.22 -9.86 -17.22
C ASN A 259 25.87 -10.46 -15.98
N GLU A 260 27.22 -10.47 -15.95
CA GLU A 260 28.02 -10.92 -14.82
C GLU A 260 28.34 -9.79 -13.81
N LYS A 261 27.90 -8.56 -14.11
CA LYS A 261 28.21 -7.36 -13.33
C LYS A 261 26.93 -6.66 -12.90
N ASN A 262 26.94 -6.11 -11.69
CA ASN A 262 25.74 -5.56 -11.04
C ASN A 262 24.69 -6.67 -10.92
N VAL A 263 25.08 -7.74 -10.23
CA VAL A 263 24.26 -8.91 -9.90
C VAL A 263 23.74 -8.69 -8.48
N TYR A 264 22.51 -9.11 -8.20
CA TYR A 264 21.96 -9.05 -6.85
C TYR A 264 22.44 -10.25 -6.05
N ASN A 265 22.27 -11.44 -6.63
CA ASN A 265 22.59 -12.71 -6.01
C ASN A 265 23.15 -13.68 -7.06
N GLY A 266 24.11 -14.53 -6.69
CA GLY A 266 24.75 -15.45 -7.63
C GLY A 266 25.81 -14.78 -8.53
N LYS A 267 25.91 -15.23 -9.78
CA LYS A 267 26.90 -14.76 -10.77
C LYS A 267 26.29 -13.98 -11.91
N TYR A 268 24.99 -14.09 -12.15
CA TYR A 268 24.35 -13.56 -13.32
C TYR A 268 23.04 -12.83 -13.00
N CYS A 269 22.75 -11.78 -13.76
CA CYS A 269 21.45 -11.15 -13.82
C CYS A 269 21.07 -10.85 -15.28
N ILE A 270 19.85 -10.39 -15.55
CA ILE A 270 19.48 -9.87 -16.87
C ILE A 270 19.42 -8.35 -16.85
N SER A 271 19.71 -7.74 -18.01
CA SER A 271 19.57 -6.29 -18.16
C SER A 271 19.01 -5.89 -19.51
N ILE A 272 18.39 -4.71 -19.49
CA ILE A 272 17.85 -4.03 -20.66
C ILE A 272 18.48 -2.64 -20.68
N THR A 273 19.13 -2.28 -21.78
CA THR A 273 19.68 -0.93 -22.00
C THR A 273 19.09 -0.35 -23.26
N ASN A 274 18.43 0.80 -23.14
CA ASN A 274 17.93 1.55 -24.28
C ASN A 274 18.64 2.91 -24.34
N ASN A 275 19.34 3.17 -25.45
CA ASN A 275 19.99 4.46 -25.70
C ASN A 275 19.27 5.28 -26.77
N ASP A 276 18.21 4.74 -27.38
CA ASP A 276 17.44 5.43 -28.40
C ASP A 276 16.32 6.25 -27.76
N GLU A 277 16.46 7.57 -27.81
CA GLU A 277 15.47 8.52 -27.32
C GLU A 277 14.18 8.53 -28.15
N ASN A 278 14.20 7.94 -29.36
CA ASN A 278 13.04 7.85 -30.23
C ASN A 278 12.27 6.53 -30.08
N ASN A 279 12.67 5.65 -29.16
CA ASN A 279 12.02 4.37 -28.94
C ASN A 279 11.08 4.41 -27.71
N PRO A 280 9.78 4.68 -27.88
CA PRO A 280 8.82 4.72 -26.78
C PRO A 280 8.29 3.33 -26.38
N TYR A 281 8.76 2.25 -27.02
CA TYR A 281 8.14 0.94 -26.89
C TYR A 281 8.65 0.15 -25.68
N PRO A 282 7.83 -0.76 -25.14
CA PRO A 282 8.26 -1.75 -24.16
C PRO A 282 9.42 -2.62 -24.64
N ASN A 283 10.44 -2.72 -23.79
CA ASN A 283 11.58 -3.63 -23.95
C ASN A 283 11.49 -4.71 -22.87
N ILE A 284 11.51 -5.98 -23.28
CA ILE A 284 11.04 -7.08 -22.45
C ILE A 284 11.96 -8.30 -22.55
N TRP A 285 12.36 -8.83 -21.38
CA TRP A 285 12.70 -10.24 -21.21
C TRP A 285 11.46 -10.98 -20.74
N MET A 286 11.22 -12.20 -21.23
CA MET A 286 10.01 -12.96 -20.91
C MET A 286 10.25 -14.45 -20.73
N GLN A 287 9.41 -15.08 -19.91
CA GLN A 287 9.24 -16.53 -19.82
C GLN A 287 7.74 -16.84 -19.93
N THR A 288 7.40 -17.83 -20.75
CA THR A 288 6.02 -18.25 -20.99
C THR A 288 5.74 -19.55 -20.25
N LEU A 289 4.63 -19.62 -19.51
CA LEU A 289 4.15 -20.82 -18.82
C LEU A 289 2.79 -21.23 -19.40
N LYS A 290 2.58 -22.52 -19.63
CA LYS A 290 1.25 -23.08 -19.92
C LYS A 290 0.47 -23.27 -18.62
N VAL A 291 -0.80 -22.92 -18.63
CA VAL A 291 -1.70 -23.09 -17.49
C VAL A 291 -2.51 -24.37 -17.70
N GLU A 292 -2.08 -25.47 -17.09
CA GLU A 292 -2.93 -26.66 -17.00
C GLU A 292 -3.86 -26.56 -15.79
N LYS A 293 -3.29 -26.20 -14.64
CA LYS A 293 -4.00 -25.79 -13.41
C LYS A 293 -3.07 -24.85 -12.65
N ILE A 294 -3.61 -23.73 -12.19
CA ILE A 294 -2.85 -22.73 -11.45
C ILE A 294 -3.63 -22.28 -10.23
N SER A 295 -2.89 -21.94 -9.18
CA SER A 295 -3.46 -21.29 -8.00
C SER A 295 -4.29 -20.07 -8.43
N LYS A 296 -5.42 -19.84 -7.77
CA LYS A 296 -6.24 -18.65 -8.03
C LYS A 296 -5.48 -17.36 -7.72
N LYS A 297 -4.53 -17.43 -6.79
CA LYS A 297 -3.69 -16.30 -6.38
C LYS A 297 -2.24 -16.56 -6.72
N LEU A 298 -1.57 -15.56 -7.28
CA LEU A 298 -0.17 -15.59 -7.64
C LEU A 298 0.59 -14.46 -6.96
N LYS A 299 1.84 -14.76 -6.61
CA LYS A 299 2.83 -13.79 -6.17
C LYS A 299 3.99 -13.78 -7.15
N LEU A 300 4.33 -12.61 -7.65
CA LEU A 300 5.51 -12.40 -8.46
C LEU A 300 6.46 -11.46 -7.71
N THR A 301 7.71 -11.86 -7.55
CA THR A 301 8.77 -11.03 -6.96
C THR A 301 9.94 -10.88 -7.90
N ALA A 302 10.70 -9.80 -7.75
CA ALA A 302 12.01 -9.64 -8.37
C ALA A 302 12.85 -8.63 -7.58
N HIS A 303 14.15 -8.65 -7.80
CA HIS A 303 15.01 -7.51 -7.46
C HIS A 303 15.24 -6.69 -8.72
N ILE A 304 15.03 -5.38 -8.63
CA ILE A 304 15.23 -4.45 -9.74
C ILE A 304 16.24 -3.38 -9.32
N LYS A 305 17.17 -3.07 -10.21
CA LYS A 305 18.12 -1.97 -10.10
C LYS A 305 18.07 -1.12 -11.36
N SER A 306 18.27 0.19 -11.23
CA SER A 306 18.25 1.10 -12.39
C SER A 306 19.49 1.98 -12.43
N LYS A 307 19.90 2.36 -13.65
CA LYS A 307 21.00 3.30 -13.88
C LYS A 307 20.60 4.29 -14.96
N ASN A 308 20.58 5.57 -14.60
CA ASN A 308 20.25 6.69 -15.48
C ASN A 308 18.95 6.48 -16.28
N LEU A 309 17.94 5.85 -15.68
CA LEU A 309 16.67 5.56 -16.31
C LEU A 309 15.87 6.86 -16.50
N LYS A 310 15.54 7.21 -17.75
CA LYS A 310 14.91 8.49 -18.10
C LYS A 310 13.62 8.28 -18.88
N ALA A 311 12.65 9.16 -18.62
CA ALA A 311 11.36 9.12 -19.25
C ALA A 311 11.49 9.68 -20.67
N LEU A 312 10.91 8.96 -21.64
CA LEU A 312 10.69 9.53 -22.98
C LEU A 312 9.33 10.23 -23.04
N ASN A 313 8.31 9.68 -22.35
CA ASN A 313 6.98 10.26 -22.21
C ASN A 313 6.43 10.00 -20.80
N LYS A 314 5.90 11.03 -20.14
CA LYS A 314 5.17 11.10 -18.86
C LYS A 314 5.63 10.27 -17.63
N ASN A 315 6.37 9.15 -17.73
CA ASN A 315 7.17 8.49 -16.68
C ASN A 315 8.05 7.37 -17.28
N ALA A 316 9.33 7.30 -16.90
CA ALA A 316 10.19 6.13 -17.15
C ALA A 316 9.80 5.02 -16.18
N LYS A 317 9.98 3.74 -16.55
CA LYS A 317 9.75 2.66 -15.59
C LYS A 317 10.49 1.37 -15.93
N ALA A 318 10.91 0.69 -14.87
CA ALA A 318 11.27 -0.72 -14.86
C ALA A 318 10.29 -1.45 -13.93
N ALA A 319 9.82 -2.62 -14.32
CA ALA A 319 8.81 -3.37 -13.56
C ALA A 319 8.84 -4.85 -13.96
N ILE A 320 8.13 -5.68 -13.21
CA ILE A 320 7.78 -7.04 -13.65
C ILE A 320 6.27 -7.13 -13.86
N TYR A 321 5.89 -7.76 -14.97
CA TYR A 321 4.50 -7.96 -15.38
C TYR A 321 4.19 -9.45 -15.45
N ILE A 322 2.91 -9.76 -15.28
CA ILE A 322 2.32 -11.02 -15.71
C ILE A 322 1.18 -10.69 -16.69
N LEU A 323 1.14 -11.36 -17.84
CA LEU A 323 0.00 -11.34 -18.76
C LEU A 323 -0.67 -12.70 -18.74
N PHE A 324 -2.01 -12.71 -18.70
CA PHE A 324 -2.82 -13.90 -18.81
C PHE A 324 -3.46 -13.96 -20.19
N PHE A 325 -3.40 -15.13 -20.81
CA PHE A 325 -3.99 -15.40 -22.11
C PHE A 325 -5.00 -16.54 -22.02
N ASP A 326 -6.08 -16.46 -22.80
CA ASP A 326 -7.01 -17.57 -23.00
C ASP A 326 -6.43 -18.62 -23.98
N GLY A 327 -7.23 -19.65 -24.29
CA GLY A 327 -6.85 -20.72 -25.22
C GLY A 327 -6.73 -20.28 -26.69
N ASP A 328 -7.20 -19.08 -27.03
CA ASP A 328 -7.15 -18.48 -28.37
C ASP A 328 -6.06 -17.40 -28.48
N ASP A 329 -5.14 -17.33 -27.50
CA ASP A 329 -4.06 -16.36 -27.38
C ASP A 329 -4.51 -14.89 -27.22
N ASN A 330 -5.74 -14.64 -26.76
CA ASN A 330 -6.17 -13.28 -26.38
C ASN A 330 -5.75 -12.95 -24.95
N VAL A 331 -5.29 -11.72 -24.72
CA VAL A 331 -5.00 -11.23 -23.36
C VAL A 331 -6.32 -11.04 -22.60
N ILE A 332 -6.48 -11.74 -21.48
CA ILE A 332 -7.68 -11.70 -20.62
C ILE A 332 -7.43 -11.07 -19.25
N GLY A 333 -6.18 -10.73 -18.93
CA GLY A 333 -5.84 -10.02 -17.71
C GLY A 333 -4.35 -9.78 -17.57
N PHE A 334 -3.99 -8.97 -16.58
CA PHE A 334 -2.61 -8.76 -16.19
C PHE A 334 -2.53 -8.28 -14.74
N PHE A 335 -1.38 -8.46 -14.12
CA PHE A 335 -0.97 -7.67 -12.97
C PHE A 335 0.52 -7.32 -13.09
N THR A 336 0.98 -6.36 -12.31
CA THR A 336 2.36 -5.85 -12.38
C THR A 336 2.80 -5.40 -11.01
N THR A 337 4.10 -5.26 -10.83
CA THR A 337 4.59 -4.49 -9.68
C THR A 337 3.98 -3.11 -9.68
N PRO A 338 3.66 -2.58 -8.49
CA PRO A 338 3.02 -1.28 -8.39
C PRO A 338 3.83 -0.19 -9.09
N GLN A 339 3.10 0.71 -9.75
CA GLN A 339 3.66 1.67 -10.71
C GLN A 339 4.17 2.96 -10.04
N ASP A 340 4.00 3.07 -8.73
CA ASP A 340 4.49 4.12 -7.83
C ASP A 340 5.93 3.87 -7.34
N VAL A 341 6.45 2.63 -7.41
CA VAL A 341 7.90 2.37 -7.52
C VAL A 341 8.34 2.75 -8.93
N ILE A 342 8.25 4.04 -9.26
CA ILE A 342 8.75 4.57 -10.51
C ILE A 342 10.27 4.47 -10.43
N PHE A 343 10.84 3.45 -11.07
CA PHE A 343 12.26 3.45 -11.33
C PHE A 343 12.57 4.61 -12.28
N TYR A 344 13.13 5.67 -11.73
CA TYR A 344 13.66 6.82 -12.44
C TYR A 344 15.09 7.09 -11.94
N GLY A 345 15.95 7.59 -12.81
CA GLY A 345 17.35 7.86 -12.49
C GLY A 345 18.12 6.60 -12.15
N THR A 346 18.93 6.68 -11.11
CA THR A 346 19.78 5.58 -10.64
C THR A 346 19.31 5.18 -9.25
N ARG A 347 18.94 3.91 -9.09
CA ARG A 347 18.47 3.31 -7.85
C ARG A 347 19.19 1.98 -7.66
N ASP A 348 19.59 1.67 -6.43
CA ASP A 348 20.17 0.37 -6.14
C ASP A 348 19.11 -0.74 -6.13
N TRP A 349 19.53 -1.98 -5.93
CA TRP A 349 18.63 -3.13 -5.85
C TRP A 349 17.48 -2.88 -4.85
N THR A 350 16.27 -3.08 -5.34
CA THR A 350 15.03 -2.95 -4.57
C THR A 350 14.20 -4.21 -4.85
N GLU A 351 13.78 -4.92 -3.80
CA GLU A 351 12.79 -5.98 -3.96
C GLU A 351 11.45 -5.36 -4.37
N VAL A 352 10.80 -5.96 -5.36
CA VAL A 352 9.46 -5.58 -5.79
C VAL A 352 8.54 -6.80 -5.75
N VAL A 353 7.30 -6.57 -5.35
CA VAL A 353 6.29 -7.62 -5.19
C VAL A 353 5.03 -7.22 -5.95
N ALA A 354 4.46 -8.17 -6.70
CA ALA A 354 3.17 -8.05 -7.34
C ALA A 354 2.29 -9.23 -6.93
N LEU A 355 1.08 -8.94 -6.48
CA LEU A 355 0.06 -9.94 -6.21
C LEU A 355 -1.06 -9.79 -7.24
N GLY A 356 -1.65 -10.91 -7.63
CA GLY A 356 -2.90 -10.86 -8.36
C GLY A 356 -3.56 -12.21 -8.51
N GLU A 357 -4.79 -12.14 -9.02
CA GLU A 357 -5.63 -13.30 -9.21
C GLU A 357 -5.59 -13.77 -10.66
N VAL A 358 -5.68 -15.08 -10.86
CA VAL A 358 -5.73 -15.68 -12.19
C VAL A 358 -7.16 -15.53 -12.73
N PRO A 359 -7.35 -14.85 -13.88
CA PRO A 359 -8.66 -14.74 -14.51
C PRO A 359 -9.22 -16.11 -14.90
N GLU A 360 -10.54 -16.26 -14.84
CA GLU A 360 -11.21 -17.46 -15.34
C GLU A 360 -10.93 -17.64 -16.83
N GLY A 361 -10.61 -18.88 -17.24
CA GLY A 361 -10.27 -19.21 -18.63
C GLY A 361 -8.81 -19.00 -19.04
N ALA A 362 -7.93 -18.61 -18.12
CA ALA A 362 -6.49 -18.51 -18.40
C ALA A 362 -5.89 -19.87 -18.79
N ALA A 363 -5.28 -19.93 -19.97
CA ALA A 363 -4.61 -21.11 -20.52
C ALA A 363 -3.09 -20.93 -20.68
N LYS A 364 -2.61 -19.67 -20.67
CA LYS A 364 -1.19 -19.34 -20.81
C LYS A 364 -0.86 -18.07 -20.03
N ILE A 365 0.36 -18.01 -19.52
CA ILE A 365 0.88 -16.88 -18.75
C ILE A 365 2.23 -16.46 -19.33
N GLU A 366 2.46 -15.15 -19.41
CA GLU A 366 3.78 -14.59 -19.72
C GLU A 366 4.26 -13.71 -18.57
N ILE A 367 5.45 -14.03 -18.06
CA ILE A 367 6.12 -13.27 -17.02
C ILE A 367 7.18 -12.43 -17.71
N MET A 368 7.18 -11.12 -17.44
CA MET A 368 7.96 -10.15 -18.19
C MET A 368 8.77 -9.26 -17.27
N ALA A 369 10.08 -9.21 -17.46
CA ALA A 369 10.90 -8.10 -16.97
C ALA A 369 10.85 -6.98 -18.01
N PHE A 370 10.33 -5.83 -17.59
CA PHE A 370 9.83 -4.78 -18.47
C PHE A 370 10.58 -3.47 -18.24
N MET A 371 10.96 -2.78 -19.32
CA MET A 371 11.51 -1.43 -19.28
C MET A 371 10.91 -0.54 -20.38
N ILE A 372 10.50 0.68 -20.00
CA ILE A 372 10.22 1.81 -20.90
C ILE A 372 11.11 3.00 -20.51
N GLY A 373 11.62 3.70 -21.53
CA GLY A 373 12.50 4.85 -21.37
C GLY A 373 13.91 4.56 -21.87
N THR A 374 14.85 5.48 -21.60
CA THR A 374 16.28 5.29 -21.88
C THR A 374 17.07 5.05 -20.60
N GLY A 375 18.30 4.53 -20.71
CA GLY A 375 19.13 4.10 -19.57
C GLY A 375 19.19 2.58 -19.46
N THR A 376 19.47 2.08 -18.26
CA THR A 376 19.59 0.63 -18.01
C THR A 376 18.73 0.20 -16.82
N ALA A 377 18.03 -0.92 -16.98
CA ALA A 377 17.39 -1.65 -15.89
C ALA A 377 18.01 -3.05 -15.77
N PHE A 378 18.27 -3.48 -14.54
CA PHE A 378 18.76 -4.80 -14.18
C PHE A 378 17.68 -5.52 -13.39
N PHE A 379 17.53 -6.82 -13.64
CA PHE A 379 16.56 -7.66 -12.97
C PHE A 379 17.24 -8.95 -12.52
N ASP A 380 16.92 -9.38 -11.32
CA ASP A 380 17.47 -10.58 -10.73
C ASP A 380 16.41 -11.27 -9.86
N ASP A 381 16.59 -12.56 -9.62
CA ASP A 381 15.77 -13.38 -8.72
C ASP A 381 14.25 -13.22 -8.97
N ILE A 382 13.82 -13.33 -10.24
CA ILE A 382 12.40 -13.22 -10.61
C ILE A 382 11.68 -14.51 -10.25
N LYS A 383 10.83 -14.49 -9.24
CA LYS A 383 10.18 -15.69 -8.70
C LYS A 383 8.67 -15.55 -8.78
N LEU A 384 8.01 -16.59 -9.32
CA LEU A 384 6.56 -16.68 -9.36
C LEU A 384 6.12 -17.80 -8.44
N TYR A 385 5.20 -17.53 -7.54
CA TYR A 385 4.69 -18.51 -6.60
C TYR A 385 3.16 -18.63 -6.73
N GLY A 386 2.66 -19.84 -6.53
CA GLY A 386 1.24 -20.15 -6.39
C GLY A 386 0.94 -20.80 -5.04
N SER A 387 -0.28 -20.63 -4.53
CA SER A 387 -0.75 -21.17 -3.23
C SER A 387 -0.78 -22.68 -3.22
N GLU A 388 -0.11 -23.31 -2.26
CA GLU A 388 -0.21 -24.77 -2.01
C GLU A 388 -1.58 -25.19 -1.47
N LYS A 389 -2.33 -24.29 -0.82
CA LYS A 389 -3.70 -24.58 -0.35
C LYS A 389 -4.63 -24.86 -1.53
N ASP A 390 -4.35 -24.27 -2.68
CA ASP A 390 -4.97 -24.57 -3.96
C ASP A 390 -4.08 -25.55 -4.74
N LYS A 391 -3.94 -26.79 -4.25
CA LYS A 391 -3.19 -27.86 -4.93
C LYS A 391 -3.45 -27.80 -6.44
N VAL A 392 -2.44 -27.52 -7.27
CA VAL A 392 -2.02 -28.33 -8.42
C VAL A 392 -0.65 -27.87 -8.97
N MET A 393 0.13 -28.89 -9.35
CA MET A 393 1.41 -28.94 -10.06
C MET A 393 1.44 -28.22 -11.42
N ILE A 394 2.50 -27.47 -11.69
CA ILE A 394 2.91 -27.01 -13.03
C ILE A 394 3.95 -27.97 -13.62
N THR A 395 3.81 -28.30 -14.89
CA THR A 395 4.85 -28.91 -15.73
C THR A 395 5.51 -27.83 -16.58
N THR A 396 6.81 -27.63 -16.38
CA THR A 396 7.67 -26.83 -17.29
C THR A 396 8.07 -27.72 -18.47
N GLU A 397 8.08 -27.18 -19.70
CA GLU A 397 8.68 -27.87 -20.86
C GLU A 397 10.21 -27.89 -20.78
#